data_AF-A0A7S4SEZ0-F1
#
_entry.id   AF-A0A7S4SEZ0-F1
#
_cell.length_a   1.000
_cell.length_b   1.000
_cell.length_c   1.000
_cell.angle_alpha   90.00
_cell.angle_beta   90.00
_cell.angle_gamma   90.00
#
_symmetry.space_group_name_H-M   'P 1'
#
loop_
_entity.id
_entity.type
_entity.pdbx_description
1 polymer ?
#
loop_
_entity_poly.entity_id
_entity_poly.type
_entity_poly.pdbx_seq_one_letter_code
_entity_poly.pdbx_strand_id
1 'polypeptide(L)'
;VCSSDLTAVRLMSILSLYAYLSDQKLYSLLVFRMLQTSLLHGICHESIPGFASYGGLLSCCFRDIEGAYRFGQLSLRLLEKFEAKECLGQVYLVIYSLINGWIESHYSSLEPLQFAYSNQMRCGEIQYAMMSARQYCTHMYQCGVELSTVEKTCEDYGKMMIEHKQDLFYKYTLPYRQASLNLM
;
A
#
# COMPACT_ATOMS: atom_id res chain seq x y z
N VAL A 1 -23.45 -1.53 12.99
CA VAL A 1 -22.08 -1.50 13.55
C VAL A 1 -22.10 -0.53 14.72
N CYS A 2 -21.69 -0.94 15.93
CA CYS A 2 -21.62 -0.03 17.08
C CYS A 2 -20.55 1.04 16.78
N SER A 3 -20.80 2.31 17.12
CA SER A 3 -19.92 3.43 16.76
C SER A 3 -18.48 3.26 17.28
N SER A 4 -18.29 2.56 18.40
CA SER A 4 -16.99 2.26 19.01
C SER A 4 -16.11 1.34 18.16
N ASP A 5 -16.69 0.30 17.55
CA ASP A 5 -15.94 -0.71 16.81
C ASP A 5 -15.40 -0.15 15.49
N LEU A 6 -16.17 0.75 14.88
CA LEU A 6 -15.77 1.48 13.68
C LEU A 6 -14.56 2.38 13.95
N THR A 7 -14.59 3.13 15.07
CA THR A 7 -13.46 3.96 15.48
C THR A 7 -12.20 3.13 15.73
N ALA A 8 -12.34 1.97 16.36
CA ALA A 8 -11.22 1.06 16.59
C ALA A 8 -10.59 0.57 15.27
N VAL A 9 -11.39 0.14 14.29
CA VAL A 9 -10.89 -0.30 12.97
C VAL A 9 -10.16 0.82 12.24
N ARG A 10 -10.71 2.04 12.29
CA ARG A 10 -10.06 3.21 11.67
C ARG A 10 -8.70 3.51 12.30
N LEU A 11 -8.62 3.49 13.63
CA LEU A 11 -7.35 3.68 14.35
C LEU A 11 -6.34 2.60 14.02
N MET A 12 -6.77 1.33 13.97
CA MET A 12 -5.91 0.21 13.58
C MET A 12 -5.41 0.37 12.14
N SER A 13 -6.24 0.85 11.21
CA SER A 13 -5.83 1.11 9.83
C SER A 13 -4.74 2.19 9.73
N ILE A 14 -4.87 3.28 10.50
CA ILE A 14 -3.84 4.33 10.56
C ILE A 14 -2.53 3.78 11.15
N LEU A 15 -2.60 3.01 12.24
CA LEU A 15 -1.43 2.42 12.89
C LEU A 15 -0.76 1.33 12.04
N SER A 16 -1.51 0.70 11.14
CA SER A 16 -1.03 -0.43 10.34
C SER A 16 0.18 -0.07 9.50
N LEU A 17 0.21 1.11 8.88
CA LEU A 17 1.38 1.56 8.10
C LEU A 17 2.64 1.68 8.97
N TYR A 18 2.52 2.26 10.16
CA TYR A 18 3.65 2.41 11.08
C TYR A 18 4.11 1.07 11.63
N ALA A 19 3.17 0.20 11.98
CA ALA A 19 3.47 -1.14 12.44
C ALA A 19 4.20 -1.93 11.34
N TYR A 20 3.76 -1.83 10.09
CA TYR A 20 4.44 -2.46 8.94
C TYR A 20 5.89 -2.01 8.82
N LEU A 21 6.19 -0.74 9.08
CA LEU A 21 7.53 -0.18 8.96
C LEU A 21 8.43 -0.43 10.19
N SER A 22 7.87 -0.84 11.33
CA SER A 22 8.61 -0.95 12.60
C SER A 22 8.59 -2.33 13.24
N ASP A 23 7.43 -2.99 13.28
CA ASP A 23 7.25 -4.31 13.91
C ASP A 23 6.21 -5.14 13.13
N GLN A 24 6.71 -6.11 12.38
CA GLN A 24 5.90 -7.03 11.58
C GLN A 24 4.90 -7.85 12.42
N LYS A 25 5.22 -8.17 13.68
CA LYS A 25 4.29 -8.90 14.56
C LYS A 25 3.13 -8.01 14.97
N LEU A 26 3.41 -6.76 15.32
CA LEU A 26 2.37 -5.78 15.62
C LEU A 26 1.47 -5.54 14.41
N TYR A 27 2.06 -5.38 13.22
CA TYR A 27 1.29 -5.25 11.97
C TYR A 27 0.36 -6.44 11.76
N SER A 28 0.87 -7.66 11.95
CA SER A 28 0.08 -8.88 11.79
C SER A 28 -1.10 -8.92 12.78
N LEU A 29 -0.85 -8.58 14.05
CA LEU A 29 -1.88 -8.51 15.08
C LEU A 29 -2.97 -7.48 14.75
N LEU A 30 -2.59 -6.30 14.27
CA LEU A 30 -3.54 -5.26 13.86
C LEU A 30 -4.43 -5.73 12.71
N VAL A 31 -3.84 -6.34 11.67
CA VAL A 31 -4.57 -6.86 10.52
C VAL A 31 -5.54 -7.97 10.95
N PHE A 32 -5.09 -8.93 11.77
CA PHE A 32 -5.96 -9.97 12.31
C PHE A 32 -7.12 -9.39 13.12
N ARG A 33 -6.85 -8.36 13.94
CA ARG A 33 -7.92 -7.73 14.72
C ARG A 33 -8.91 -6.95 13.88
N MET A 34 -8.45 -6.25 12.84
CA MET A 34 -9.33 -5.60 11.87
C MET A 34 -10.26 -6.63 11.22
N LEU A 35 -9.71 -7.74 10.70
CA LEU A 35 -10.54 -8.81 10.10
C LEU A 35 -11.54 -9.40 11.08
N GLN A 36 -11.08 -9.76 12.28
CA GLN A 36 -11.95 -10.38 13.29
C GLN A 36 -13.11 -9.45 13.66
N THR A 37 -12.84 -8.16 13.87
CA THR A 37 -13.88 -7.18 14.20
C THR A 37 -14.88 -7.01 13.07
N SER A 38 -14.42 -6.98 11.81
CA SER A 38 -15.29 -6.84 10.64
C SER A 38 -16.13 -8.09 10.37
N LEU A 39 -15.59 -9.28 10.64
CA LEU A 39 -16.36 -10.52 10.52
C LEU A 39 -17.42 -10.66 11.61
N LEU A 40 -17.16 -10.16 12.82
CA LEU A 40 -18.10 -10.23 13.94
C LEU A 40 -19.21 -9.16 13.85
N HIS A 41 -18.87 -7.94 13.45
CA HIS A 41 -19.78 -6.79 13.55
C HIS A 41 -20.27 -6.27 12.19
N GLY A 42 -19.81 -6.89 11.10
CA GLY A 42 -20.10 -6.48 9.73
C GLY A 42 -18.97 -5.68 9.09
N ILE A 43 -18.96 -5.70 7.76
CA ILE A 43 -17.97 -5.01 6.93
C ILE A 43 -18.41 -3.55 6.74
N CYS A 44 -17.48 -2.62 6.97
CA CYS A 44 -17.60 -1.20 6.66
C CYS A 44 -16.47 -0.75 5.71
N HIS A 45 -16.56 0.47 5.17
CA HIS A 45 -15.58 0.99 4.20
C HIS A 45 -14.15 0.92 4.74
N GLU A 46 -13.95 1.36 5.98
CA GLU A 46 -12.66 1.46 6.67
C GLU A 46 -12.03 0.09 6.96
N SER A 47 -12.83 -0.98 6.93
CA SER A 47 -12.32 -2.34 7.12
C SER A 47 -11.81 -3.00 5.85
N ILE A 48 -12.18 -2.50 4.67
CA ILE A 48 -11.84 -3.12 3.38
C ILE A 48 -10.30 -3.24 3.18
N PRO A 49 -9.49 -2.21 3.51
CA PRO A 49 -8.03 -2.32 3.45
C PRO A 49 -7.46 -3.44 4.33
N GLY A 50 -8.17 -3.82 5.40
CA GLY A 50 -7.80 -4.96 6.25
C GLY A 50 -7.75 -6.27 5.47
N PHE A 51 -8.74 -6.52 4.59
CA PHE A 51 -8.78 -7.73 3.76
C PHE A 51 -7.61 -7.80 2.77
N ALA A 52 -7.28 -6.66 2.14
CA ALA A 52 -6.10 -6.57 1.27
C ALA A 52 -4.82 -6.83 2.08
N SER A 53 -4.70 -6.21 3.25
CA SER A 53 -3.54 -6.35 4.15
C SER A 53 -3.35 -7.80 4.61
N TYR A 54 -4.45 -8.53 4.86
CA TYR A 54 -4.39 -9.95 5.15
C TYR A 54 -3.89 -10.77 3.95
N GLY A 55 -4.33 -10.43 2.73
CA GLY A 55 -3.74 -10.98 1.51
C GLY A 55 -2.23 -10.72 1.41
N GLY A 56 -1.77 -9.52 1.79
CA GLY A 56 -0.35 -9.18 1.88
C GLY A 56 0.41 -10.07 2.89
N LEU A 57 -0.17 -10.32 4.07
CA LEU A 57 0.42 -11.24 5.06
C LEU A 57 0.50 -12.68 4.55
N LEU A 58 -0.53 -13.16 3.84
CA LEU A 58 -0.52 -14.48 3.22
C LEU A 58 0.65 -14.62 2.24
N SER A 59 0.87 -13.60 1.41
CA SER A 59 1.98 -13.55 0.46
C SER A 59 3.35 -13.54 1.17
N CYS A 60 3.58 -12.56 2.05
CA CYS A 60 4.92 -12.30 2.59
C CYS A 60 5.32 -13.22 3.76
N CYS A 61 4.36 -13.57 4.63
CA CYS A 61 4.66 -14.31 5.87
C CYS A 61 4.33 -15.80 5.75
N PHE A 62 3.20 -16.15 5.13
CA PHE A 62 2.74 -17.53 5.04
C PHE A 62 3.11 -18.21 3.71
N ARG A 63 3.60 -17.44 2.72
CA ARG A 63 3.93 -17.89 1.36
C ARG A 63 2.75 -18.57 0.65
N ASP A 64 1.53 -18.20 1.02
CA ASP A 64 0.30 -18.65 0.39
C ASP A 64 -0.13 -17.63 -0.67
N ILE A 65 0.40 -17.79 -1.88
CA ILE A 65 0.16 -16.88 -3.00
C ILE A 65 -1.28 -16.99 -3.50
N GLU A 66 -1.87 -18.19 -3.50
CA GLU A 66 -3.25 -18.39 -3.93
C GLU A 66 -4.22 -17.70 -2.94
N GLY A 67 -4.01 -17.88 -1.64
CA GLY A 67 -4.75 -17.18 -0.60
C GLY A 67 -4.58 -15.67 -0.72
N ALA A 68 -3.36 -15.18 -0.93
CA ALA A 68 -3.06 -13.77 -1.13
C ALA A 68 -3.88 -13.18 -2.30
N TYR A 69 -3.87 -13.86 -3.46
CA TYR A 69 -4.65 -13.46 -4.62
C TYR A 69 -6.15 -13.40 -4.32
N ARG A 70 -6.69 -14.44 -3.67
CA ARG A 70 -8.12 -14.53 -3.34
C ARG A 70 -8.56 -13.39 -2.42
N PHE A 71 -7.74 -13.03 -1.44
CA PHE A 71 -8.02 -11.90 -0.54
C PHE A 71 -7.83 -10.54 -1.21
N GLY A 72 -6.84 -10.39 -2.10
CA GLY A 72 -6.71 -9.22 -2.97
C GLY A 72 -7.98 -9.01 -3.81
N GLN A 73 -8.42 -10.05 -4.52
CA GLN A 73 -9.65 -10.01 -5.33
C GLN A 73 -10.91 -9.78 -4.48
N LEU A 74 -10.98 -10.35 -3.27
CA LEU A 74 -12.07 -10.07 -2.34
C LEU A 74 -12.11 -8.58 -1.98
N SER A 75 -10.96 -7.97 -1.68
CA SER A 75 -10.91 -6.55 -1.31
C SER A 75 -11.35 -5.63 -2.45
N LEU A 76 -10.99 -5.95 -3.71
CA LEU A 76 -11.46 -5.22 -4.90
C LEU A 76 -13.00 -5.31 -5.05
N ARG A 77 -13.56 -6.51 -4.93
CA ARG A 77 -15.04 -6.69 -4.99
C ARG A 77 -15.75 -5.97 -3.85
N LEU A 78 -15.14 -5.90 -2.66
CA LEU A 78 -15.70 -5.15 -1.54
C LEU A 78 -15.66 -3.64 -1.81
N LEU A 79 -14.59 -3.10 -2.41
CA LEU A 79 -14.55 -1.69 -2.81
C LEU A 79 -15.69 -1.34 -3.77
N GLU A 80 -15.95 -2.18 -4.77
CA GLU A 80 -17.05 -1.99 -5.72
C GLU A 80 -18.41 -2.07 -5.02
N LYS A 81 -18.65 -3.13 -4.24
CA LYS A 81 -19.93 -3.36 -3.55
C LYS A 81 -20.32 -2.22 -2.61
N PHE A 82 -19.34 -1.62 -1.95
CA PHE A 82 -19.55 -0.57 -0.95
C PHE A 82 -19.25 0.84 -1.49
N GLU A 83 -18.88 0.97 -2.77
CA GLU A 83 -18.50 2.25 -3.39
C GLU A 83 -17.44 3.03 -2.57
N ALA A 84 -16.52 2.32 -1.92
CA ALA A 84 -15.59 2.87 -0.94
C ALA A 84 -14.38 3.56 -1.59
N LYS A 85 -14.63 4.66 -2.31
CA LYS A 85 -13.64 5.38 -3.12
C LYS A 85 -12.44 5.93 -2.34
N GLU A 86 -12.60 6.13 -1.04
CA GLU A 86 -11.55 6.63 -0.13
C GLU A 86 -10.53 5.53 0.22
N CYS A 87 -10.94 4.26 0.18
CA CYS A 87 -10.08 3.12 0.50
C CYS A 87 -9.35 2.54 -0.73
N LEU A 88 -9.70 3.01 -1.93
CA LEU A 88 -9.14 2.54 -3.21
C LEU A 88 -7.61 2.53 -3.18
N GLY A 89 -7.00 3.67 -2.85
CA GLY A 89 -5.55 3.79 -2.90
C GLY A 89 -4.85 2.85 -1.92
N GLN A 90 -5.35 2.67 -0.70
CA GLN A 90 -4.75 1.75 0.29
C GLN A 90 -4.82 0.29 -0.19
N VAL A 91 -5.97 -0.13 -0.73
CA VAL A 91 -6.14 -1.48 -1.28
C VAL A 91 -5.21 -1.70 -2.48
N TYR A 92 -5.13 -0.73 -3.39
CA TYR A 92 -4.25 -0.80 -4.55
C TYR A 92 -2.79 -0.88 -4.13
N LEU A 93 -2.35 -0.02 -3.20
CA LEU A 93 -1.00 -0.06 -2.66
C LEU A 93 -0.63 -1.47 -2.19
N VAL A 94 -1.50 -2.10 -1.38
CA VAL A 94 -1.21 -3.44 -0.84
C VAL A 94 -1.17 -4.50 -1.94
N ILE A 95 -2.18 -4.53 -2.82
CA ILE A 95 -2.25 -5.52 -3.89
C ILE A 95 -1.04 -5.40 -4.81
N TYR A 96 -0.77 -4.20 -5.31
CA TYR A 96 0.26 -4.00 -6.34
C TYR A 96 1.69 -3.96 -5.79
N SER A 97 1.87 -3.80 -4.48
CA SER A 97 3.19 -3.90 -3.83
C SER A 97 3.51 -5.30 -3.31
N LEU A 98 2.52 -6.04 -2.80
CA LEU A 98 2.77 -7.27 -2.03
C LEU A 98 2.23 -8.55 -2.69
N ILE A 99 1.29 -8.43 -3.63
CA ILE A 99 0.56 -9.59 -4.18
C ILE A 99 0.80 -9.72 -5.69
N ASN A 100 0.61 -8.63 -6.45
CA ASN A 100 0.59 -8.63 -7.91
C ASN A 100 1.85 -9.23 -8.56
N GLY A 101 3.04 -8.92 -8.02
CA GLY A 101 4.31 -9.38 -8.58
C GLY A 101 4.53 -10.90 -8.54
N TRP A 102 3.70 -11.65 -7.82
CA TRP A 102 3.74 -13.13 -7.80
C TRP A 102 2.90 -13.77 -8.91
N ILE A 103 2.05 -12.99 -9.57
CA ILE A 103 0.96 -13.48 -10.43
C ILE A 103 1.10 -12.90 -11.83
N GLU A 104 1.42 -11.61 -11.89
CA GLU A 104 1.59 -10.86 -13.13
C GLU A 104 3.00 -10.28 -13.24
N SER A 105 3.28 -9.70 -14.41
CA SER A 105 4.49 -8.91 -14.61
C SER A 105 4.58 -7.80 -13.59
N HIS A 106 5.77 -7.60 -13.03
CA HIS A 106 6.02 -6.50 -12.11
C HIS A 106 5.68 -5.13 -12.73
N TYR A 107 5.79 -4.99 -14.06
CA TYR A 107 5.43 -3.79 -14.80
C TYR A 107 3.94 -3.44 -14.67
N SER A 108 3.04 -4.41 -14.50
CA SER A 108 1.59 -4.13 -14.36
C SER A 108 1.24 -3.42 -13.04
N SER A 109 2.18 -3.30 -12.12
CA SER A 109 2.00 -2.55 -10.87
C SER A 109 2.19 -1.03 -11.01
N LEU A 110 2.85 -0.56 -12.07
CA LEU A 110 3.29 0.84 -12.18
C LEU A 110 2.11 1.81 -12.21
N GLU A 111 1.22 1.67 -13.18
CA GLU A 111 0.04 2.54 -13.30
C GLU A 111 -0.88 2.47 -12.07
N PRO A 112 -1.21 1.28 -11.52
CA PRO A 112 -2.00 1.18 -10.29
C PRO A 112 -1.36 1.85 -9.07
N LEU A 113 -0.03 1.82 -8.91
CA LEU A 113 0.66 2.48 -7.80
C LEU A 113 0.65 4.01 -7.95
N GLN A 114 0.79 4.52 -9.18
CA GLN A 114 0.64 5.95 -9.45
C GLN A 114 -0.79 6.43 -9.22
N PHE A 115 -1.78 5.61 -9.58
CA PHE A 115 -3.18 5.86 -9.25
C PHE A 115 -3.41 5.86 -7.73
N ALA A 116 -2.84 4.89 -7.01
CA ALA A 116 -2.94 4.81 -5.55
C ALA A 116 -2.41 6.08 -4.88
N TYR A 117 -1.21 6.54 -5.27
CA TYR A 117 -0.65 7.82 -4.82
C TYR A 117 -1.63 8.97 -5.03
N SER A 118 -2.14 9.14 -6.25
CA SER A 118 -3.02 10.26 -6.61
C SER A 118 -4.33 10.23 -5.84
N ASN A 119 -4.92 9.04 -5.68
CA ASN A 119 -6.12 8.83 -4.89
C ASN A 119 -5.90 9.18 -3.41
N GLN A 120 -4.81 8.70 -2.81
CA GLN A 120 -4.48 8.95 -1.41
C GLN A 120 -4.18 10.42 -1.15
N MET A 121 -3.48 11.11 -2.06
CA MET A 121 -3.26 12.56 -1.97
C MET A 121 -4.59 13.32 -1.95
N ARG A 122 -5.53 12.98 -2.85
CA ARG A 122 -6.85 13.59 -2.89
C ARG A 122 -7.67 13.33 -1.62
N CYS A 123 -7.52 12.16 -1.03
CA CYS A 123 -8.19 11.77 0.21
C CYS A 123 -7.49 12.27 1.48
N GLY A 124 -6.34 12.95 1.38
CA GLY A 124 -5.58 13.44 2.53
C GLY A 124 -4.79 12.36 3.28
N GLU A 125 -4.66 11.16 2.70
CA GLU A 125 -3.93 10.01 3.26
C GLU A 125 -2.43 10.11 2.92
N ILE A 126 -1.79 11.19 3.39
CA ILE A 126 -0.43 11.59 2.96
C ILE A 126 0.63 10.51 3.12
N GLN A 127 0.59 9.75 4.22
CA GLN A 127 1.62 8.74 4.47
C GLN A 127 1.49 7.54 3.54
N TYR A 128 0.26 7.12 3.30
CA TYR A 128 -0.03 6.07 2.33
C TYR A 128 0.32 6.53 0.92
N ALA A 129 0.04 7.80 0.57
CA ALA A 129 0.50 8.38 -0.69
C ALA A 129 2.03 8.28 -0.83
N MET A 130 2.79 8.75 0.16
CA MET A 130 4.26 8.68 0.09
C MET A 130 4.77 7.23 0.04
N MET A 131 4.10 6.28 0.68
CA MET A 131 4.43 4.86 0.51
C MET A 131 4.18 4.39 -0.93
N SER A 132 3.05 4.74 -1.55
CA SER A 132 2.75 4.42 -2.95
C SER A 132 3.75 5.03 -3.92
N ALA A 133 4.12 6.30 -3.73
CA ALA A 133 5.17 6.95 -4.51
C ALA A 133 6.53 6.24 -4.38
N ARG A 134 6.90 5.85 -3.16
CA ARG A 134 8.13 5.10 -2.89
C ARG A 134 8.13 3.73 -3.56
N GLN A 135 7.00 3.02 -3.52
CA GLN A 135 6.86 1.72 -4.21
C GLN A 135 6.91 1.88 -5.72
N TYR A 136 6.22 2.90 -6.26
CA TYR A 136 6.27 3.22 -7.69
C TYR A 136 7.71 3.47 -8.18
N CYS A 137 8.47 4.31 -7.47
CA CYS A 137 9.89 4.58 -7.78
C CYS A 137 10.74 3.30 -7.76
N THR A 138 10.54 2.47 -6.74
CA THR A 138 11.22 1.18 -6.58
C THR A 138 10.93 0.25 -7.75
N HIS A 139 9.65 0.11 -8.11
CA HIS A 139 9.20 -0.78 -9.17
C HIS A 139 9.64 -0.29 -10.55
N MET A 140 9.66 1.02 -10.80
CA MET A 140 10.18 1.58 -12.04
C MET A 140 11.63 1.16 -12.29
N TYR A 141 12.48 1.29 -11.27
CA TYR A 141 13.87 0.84 -11.32
C TYR A 141 13.95 -0.68 -11.58
N GLN A 142 13.18 -1.47 -10.83
CA GLN A 142 13.18 -2.94 -10.95
C GLN A 142 12.66 -3.45 -12.29
N CYS A 143 11.74 -2.71 -12.92
CA CYS A 143 11.23 -3.04 -14.25
C CYS A 143 12.17 -2.62 -15.39
N GLY A 144 13.29 -1.98 -15.09
CA GLY A 144 14.23 -1.50 -16.11
C GLY A 144 13.70 -0.34 -16.94
N VAL A 145 12.85 0.51 -16.36
CA VAL A 145 12.48 1.78 -17.02
C VAL A 145 13.75 2.62 -17.19
N GLU A 146 13.79 3.43 -18.26
CA GLU A 146 14.93 4.30 -18.58
C GLU A 146 15.41 5.08 -17.35
N LEU A 147 16.71 4.94 -17.02
CA LEU A 147 17.27 5.44 -15.76
C LEU A 147 17.12 6.95 -15.59
N SER A 148 17.17 7.71 -16.69
CA SER A 148 16.91 9.17 -16.69
C SER A 148 15.49 9.50 -16.19
N THR A 149 14.51 8.68 -16.59
CA THR A 149 13.10 8.81 -16.17
C THR A 149 12.93 8.37 -14.72
N VAL A 150 13.60 7.29 -14.31
CA VAL A 150 13.59 6.82 -12.91
C VAL A 150 14.18 7.88 -11.98
N GLU A 151 15.33 8.44 -12.31
CA GLU A 151 16.02 9.46 -11.52
C GLU A 151 15.12 10.68 -11.30
N LYS A 152 14.60 11.25 -12.40
CA LYS A 152 13.73 12.42 -12.35
C LYS A 152 12.47 12.16 -11.54
N THR A 153 11.84 11.00 -11.75
CA THR A 153 10.64 10.61 -10.99
C THR A 153 10.92 10.48 -9.50
N CYS A 154 12.07 9.87 -9.14
CA CYS A 154 12.51 9.78 -7.75
C CYS A 154 12.80 11.17 -7.14
N GLU A 155 13.38 12.09 -7.92
CA GLU A 155 13.60 13.46 -7.49
C GLU A 155 12.28 14.18 -7.20
N ASP A 156 11.32 14.12 -8.12
CA ASP A 156 10.04 14.81 -8.03
C ASP A 156 9.22 14.30 -6.83
N TYR A 157 9.08 12.98 -6.68
CA TYR A 157 8.45 12.42 -5.47
C TYR A 157 9.27 12.68 -4.21
N GLY A 158 10.60 12.72 -4.31
CA GLY A 158 11.47 13.06 -3.18
C GLY A 158 11.21 14.47 -2.64
N LYS A 159 10.99 15.45 -3.53
CA LYS A 159 10.59 16.82 -3.15
C LYS A 159 9.26 16.81 -2.40
N MET A 160 8.26 16.08 -2.92
CA MET A 160 6.97 15.92 -2.25
C MET A 160 7.10 15.29 -0.86
N MET A 161 7.94 14.27 -0.72
CA MET A 161 8.17 13.61 0.57
C MET A 161 8.79 14.57 1.60
N ILE A 162 9.73 15.44 1.19
CA ILE A 162 10.31 16.46 2.06
C ILE A 162 9.27 17.52 2.45
N GLU A 163 8.51 18.03 1.48
CA GLU A 163 7.45 19.02 1.70
C GLU A 163 6.42 18.55 2.73
N HIS A 164 6.04 17.27 2.65
CA HIS A 164 5.10 16.63 3.58
C HIS A 164 5.74 16.04 4.84
N LYS A 165 7.02 16.33 5.12
CA LYS A 165 7.77 15.88 6.31
C LYS A 165 7.80 14.35 6.45
N GLN A 166 7.91 13.65 5.34
CA GLN A 166 7.95 12.20 5.24
C GLN A 166 9.37 11.69 5.01
N ASP A 167 10.28 12.02 5.94
CA ASP A 167 11.72 11.74 5.83
C ASP A 167 12.06 10.27 5.63
N LEU A 168 11.27 9.38 6.24
CA LEU A 168 11.49 7.94 6.13
C LEU A 168 11.32 7.45 4.69
N PHE A 169 10.22 7.86 4.02
CA PHE A 169 9.97 7.47 2.63
C PHE A 169 10.96 8.15 1.67
N TYR A 170 11.37 9.39 1.95
CA TYR A 170 12.43 10.06 1.21
C TYR A 170 13.73 9.25 1.25
N LYS A 171 14.19 8.88 2.45
CA LYS A 171 15.40 8.07 2.65
C LYS A 171 15.33 6.72 1.94
N TYR A 172 14.16 6.09 1.88
CA TYR A 172 13.98 4.83 1.16
C TYR A 172 13.95 4.96 -0.36
N THR A 173 13.67 6.15 -0.90
CA THR A 173 13.70 6.41 -2.35
C THR A 173 15.12 6.73 -2.84
N LEU A 174 15.97 7.31 -1.97
CA LEU A 174 17.34 7.71 -2.32
C LEU A 174 18.21 6.62 -2.97
N PRO A 175 18.20 5.35 -2.51
CA PRO A 175 19.05 4.32 -3.12
C PRO A 175 18.74 4.11 -4.62
N TYR A 176 17.45 4.14 -5.00
CA TYR A 176 17.04 3.95 -6.40
C TYR A 176 17.40 5.16 -7.26
N ARG A 177 17.25 6.38 -6.72
CA ARG A 177 17.69 7.60 -7.40
C ARG A 177 19.21 7.59 -7.63
N GLN A 178 19.99 7.31 -6.57
CA GLN A 178 21.44 7.31 -6.64
C GLN A 178 21.97 6.18 -7.56
N ALA A 179 21.36 5.01 -7.50
CA ALA A 179 21.69 3.92 -8.41
C ALA A 179 21.43 4.29 -9.87
N SER A 180 20.33 5.01 -10.15
CA SER A 180 20.04 5.51 -11.50
C SER A 180 21.09 6.52 -11.97
N LEU A 181 21.49 7.48 -11.12
CA LEU A 181 22.56 8.44 -11.42
C LEU A 181 23.91 7.77 -11.70
N ASN A 182 24.23 6.69 -10.99
CA ASN A 182 25.52 6.01 -11.11
C ASN A 182 25.63 5.09 -12.34
N LEU A 183 24.50 4.69 -12.92
CA LEU A 183 24.42 3.71 -14.01
C LEU A 183 23.99 4.32 -15.36
N MET A 184 23.71 5.63 -15.38
CA MET A 184 23.52 6.43 -16.61
C MET A 184 24.88 6.78 -17.24
#